data_AF-A0A830D627-F1
#
_entry.id   AF-A0A830D627-F1
#
_cell.length_a   1.000
_cell.length_b   1.000
_cell.length_c   1.000
_cell.angle_alpha   90.00
_cell.angle_beta   90.00
_cell.angle_gamma   90.00
#
_symmetry.space_group_name_H-M   'P 1'
#
loop_
_entity.id
_entity.type
_entity.pdbx_description
1 polymer ?
#
loop_
_entity_poly.entity_id
_entity_poly.type
_entity_poly.pdbx_seq_one_letter_code
_entity_poly.pdbx_strand_id
1 'polypeptide(L)'
;MDIVSERLRRCFTGCGACRPTADGNGRKLHHHRKIITSDPYVTISVPQATLARTRVLPNSQNPRWNEQFHIPLAHPLAFLDIRIKDNDILGADTIGKVLISAEKIASGEEISGWFPVISSTGTPPKRDTALRLQMRFVPCEQNPLYNHGIAGDPLYRGVRHTYFPLRKGSSVTLYQDAHNRIDDELPKIELDNGLVREQAKCWEDICYAIAEAHHLIYIVGWSVFHKIKLIREPSRPLPRGGVMTLGELLKYKSQEGVRVLLLVWDDKTSHDKFFINTAGVMKTHDEETKKFFRHSSVICVLSPRYASSKLSYMKQQVVGNLFTHHQKCVLVDTQAPGNNRKITAFLGGIDLCDGRYDTPKHRLFHDLETVFKDDFHQPTIPEGTKAPRQPWHDLHCRIDGPAAYDVLINFAQRWRKTTKWREFSFLKKKMSHWNDDAMIKIERISWILSPALSVSKGGTYRSCPEDDPKLHVVRVFRSIDSGSVRGFPKFYDEAQTQNLVCSKNLVIDRSIQTAYIQAIRSAQHFIYIENQYFLGSSYAWPSYKDAGADHLIPMELAMKIASKIRANERFAVYVVLPMWPEGNPKDNVIQEILFWQVIWLEFC
;
A
#
# COMPACT_ATOMS: atom_id res chain seq x y z
N MET A 1 -40.21 -27.61 -8.65
CA MET A 1 -40.84 -26.28 -8.67
C MET A 1 -39.76 -25.29 -8.26
N ASP A 2 -39.22 -24.39 -9.09
CA ASP A 2 -39.89 -23.69 -10.18
C ASP A 2 -38.97 -23.36 -11.37
N ILE A 3 -39.48 -23.72 -12.54
CA ILE A 3 -39.02 -23.51 -13.92
C ILE A 3 -39.07 -22.01 -14.32
N VAL A 4 -39.34 -21.10 -13.37
CA VAL A 4 -39.47 -19.65 -13.60
C VAL A 4 -38.13 -18.91 -13.45
N SER A 5 -37.10 -19.55 -12.90
CA SER A 5 -35.74 -18.96 -12.76
C SER A 5 -34.91 -18.98 -14.05
N GLU A 6 -35.33 -19.72 -15.08
CA GLU A 6 -34.60 -19.87 -16.34
C GLU A 6 -34.86 -18.74 -17.36
N ARG A 7 -35.97 -18.01 -17.26
CA ARG A 7 -36.33 -16.96 -18.24
C ARG A 7 -35.88 -15.54 -17.90
N LEU A 8 -35.49 -15.26 -16.65
CA LEU A 8 -35.00 -13.92 -16.23
C LEU A 8 -33.47 -13.75 -16.33
N ARG A 9 -32.70 -14.81 -16.61
CA ARG A 9 -31.22 -14.76 -16.66
C ARG A 9 -30.62 -14.45 -18.02
N ARG A 10 -31.43 -14.15 -19.05
CA ARG A 10 -30.95 -13.70 -20.37
C ARG A 10 -30.65 -12.20 -20.49
N CYS A 11 -30.87 -11.39 -19.45
CA CYS A 11 -30.82 -9.93 -19.57
C CYS A 11 -29.64 -9.20 -18.89
N PHE A 12 -28.63 -9.89 -18.33
CA PHE A 12 -27.43 -9.21 -17.82
C PHE A 12 -26.14 -9.92 -18.23
N THR A 13 -25.75 -9.71 -19.49
CA THR A 13 -24.39 -9.97 -19.96
C THR A 13 -23.70 -8.63 -20.21
N GLY A 14 -22.68 -8.30 -19.41
CA GLY A 14 -21.98 -7.03 -19.59
C GLY A 14 -20.98 -6.68 -18.50
N CYS A 15 -19.99 -7.51 -18.23
CA CYS A 15 -18.72 -7.04 -17.67
C CYS A 15 -17.57 -7.95 -18.12
N GLY A 16 -16.67 -7.40 -18.93
CA GLY A 16 -15.63 -8.13 -19.64
C GLY A 16 -14.44 -8.56 -18.78
N ALA A 17 -13.96 -9.77 -19.05
CA ALA A 17 -12.62 -10.23 -18.75
C ALA A 17 -11.56 -9.43 -19.53
N CYS A 18 -10.30 -9.54 -19.11
CA CYS A 18 -9.15 -8.97 -19.83
C CYS A 18 -9.12 -9.59 -21.25
N ARG A 19 -9.17 -8.75 -22.29
CA ARG A 19 -9.20 -9.19 -23.69
C ARG A 19 -7.83 -9.04 -24.34
N PRO A 20 -7.47 -9.83 -25.35
CA PRO A 20 -6.29 -9.57 -26.17
C PRO A 20 -6.56 -8.42 -27.17
N THR A 21 -5.50 -7.80 -27.67
CA THR A 21 -5.53 -6.99 -28.90
C THR A 21 -5.80 -7.90 -30.09
N ALA A 22 -6.83 -7.59 -30.88
CA ALA A 22 -7.15 -8.33 -32.10
C ALA A 22 -6.89 -7.45 -33.33
N ASP A 23 -6.07 -7.96 -34.24
CA ASP A 23 -5.87 -7.40 -35.58
C ASP A 23 -7.15 -7.55 -36.42
N GLY A 24 -7.45 -6.49 -37.18
CA GLY A 24 -8.66 -6.37 -37.97
C GLY A 24 -8.61 -7.21 -39.25
N ASN A 25 -9.65 -8.01 -39.46
CA ASN A 25 -10.31 -8.07 -40.78
C ASN A 25 -11.72 -8.66 -40.64
N GLY A 26 -12.71 -7.88 -41.07
CA GLY A 26 -14.13 -8.24 -40.93
C GLY A 26 -14.60 -9.19 -42.02
N ARG A 27 -15.25 -10.29 -41.62
CA ARG A 27 -16.25 -11.04 -42.43
C ARG A 27 -17.37 -11.60 -41.54
N LYS A 28 -18.55 -11.69 -42.15
CA LYS A 28 -19.91 -11.80 -41.59
C LYS A 28 -20.15 -13.03 -40.70
N LEU A 29 -20.96 -12.83 -39.64
CA LEU A 29 -21.34 -13.81 -38.62
C LEU A 29 -22.34 -14.86 -39.14
N HIS A 30 -21.95 -16.13 -39.11
CA HIS A 30 -22.87 -17.26 -39.00
C HIS A 30 -23.06 -17.63 -37.52
N HIS A 31 -24.32 -17.88 -37.12
CA HIS A 31 -24.69 -18.32 -35.78
C HIS A 31 -24.20 -19.75 -35.51
N HIS A 32 -22.99 -19.90 -34.98
CA HIS A 32 -22.54 -21.15 -34.36
C HIS A 32 -23.02 -21.24 -32.91
N ARG A 33 -23.57 -22.40 -32.53
CA ARG A 33 -23.73 -22.82 -31.12
C ARG A 33 -22.39 -22.58 -30.40
N LYS A 34 -22.37 -21.70 -29.39
CA LYS A 34 -21.19 -21.52 -28.53
C LYS A 34 -20.92 -22.83 -27.80
N ILE A 35 -19.91 -23.58 -28.24
CA ILE A 35 -19.32 -24.66 -27.46
C ILE A 35 -18.67 -23.98 -26.25
N ILE A 36 -19.26 -24.15 -25.07
CA ILE A 36 -18.65 -23.74 -23.81
C ILE A 36 -17.48 -24.70 -23.57
N THR A 37 -16.26 -24.18 -23.54
CA THR A 37 -15.04 -24.94 -23.26
C THR A 37 -14.41 -24.44 -21.96
N SER A 38 -13.43 -25.16 -21.44
CA SER A 38 -12.72 -24.80 -20.20
C SER A 38 -12.15 -23.39 -20.23
N ASP A 39 -12.13 -22.73 -19.08
CA ASP A 39 -11.53 -21.44 -18.77
C ASP A 39 -10.21 -21.62 -17.98
N PRO A 40 -9.14 -22.17 -18.59
CA PRO A 40 -7.97 -22.63 -17.86
C PRO A 40 -7.11 -21.49 -17.30
N TYR A 41 -6.50 -21.77 -16.16
CA TYR A 41 -5.41 -20.99 -15.56
C TYR A 41 -4.43 -21.91 -14.83
N VAL A 42 -3.24 -21.38 -14.53
CA VAL A 42 -2.18 -22.10 -13.82
C VAL A 42 -1.92 -21.43 -12.48
N THR A 43 -1.71 -22.24 -11.45
CA THR A 43 -1.22 -21.79 -10.14
C THR A 43 0.10 -22.46 -9.82
N ILE A 44 1.08 -21.67 -9.41
CA ILE A 44 2.34 -22.14 -8.84
C ILE A 44 2.18 -22.09 -7.33
N SER A 45 2.32 -23.23 -6.68
CA SER A 45 2.09 -23.40 -5.25
C SER A 45 3.19 -24.21 -4.60
N VAL A 46 3.48 -23.86 -3.37
CA VAL A 46 4.12 -24.74 -2.39
C VAL A 46 3.02 -25.35 -1.53
N PRO A 47 3.28 -26.44 -0.78
CA PRO A 47 2.26 -27.08 0.05
C PRO A 47 1.46 -26.10 0.93
N GLN A 48 2.10 -25.02 1.33
CA GLN A 48 1.59 -24.05 2.29
C GLN A 48 0.98 -22.79 1.66
N ALA A 49 1.25 -22.48 0.38
CA ALA A 49 0.83 -21.21 -0.22
C ALA A 49 0.77 -21.23 -1.74
N THR A 50 -0.12 -20.41 -2.31
CA THR A 50 -0.10 -20.10 -3.76
C THR A 50 0.84 -18.93 -4.02
N LEU A 51 1.97 -19.19 -4.67
CA LEU A 51 3.04 -18.21 -4.93
C LEU A 51 2.74 -17.30 -6.12
N ALA A 52 2.14 -17.87 -7.17
CA ALA A 52 1.77 -17.14 -8.38
C ALA A 52 0.56 -17.78 -9.06
N ARG A 53 -0.13 -16.99 -9.87
CA ARG A 53 -1.30 -17.42 -10.64
C ARG A 53 -1.32 -16.69 -11.98
N THR A 54 -1.59 -17.42 -13.06
CA THR A 54 -1.81 -16.81 -14.38
C THR A 54 -3.21 -16.26 -14.55
N ARG A 55 -3.43 -15.48 -15.61
CA ARG A 55 -4.78 -15.07 -16.01
C ARG A 55 -5.63 -16.27 -16.42
N VAL A 56 -6.93 -16.11 -16.23
CA VAL A 56 -7.93 -17.04 -16.76
C VAL A 56 -8.09 -16.76 -18.24
N LEU A 57 -7.89 -17.78 -19.08
CA LEU A 57 -8.11 -17.68 -20.51
C LEU A 57 -9.49 -18.26 -20.84
N PRO A 58 -10.45 -17.46 -21.32
CA PRO A 58 -11.80 -17.94 -21.52
C PRO A 58 -11.88 -18.86 -22.75
N ASN A 59 -12.59 -19.98 -22.61
CA ASN A 59 -12.94 -20.93 -23.68
C ASN A 59 -11.72 -21.38 -24.51
N SER A 60 -10.70 -21.92 -23.84
CA SER A 60 -9.44 -22.28 -24.50
C SER A 60 -9.02 -23.71 -24.18
N GLN A 61 -8.97 -24.56 -25.21
CA GLN A 61 -8.44 -25.94 -25.09
C GLN A 61 -6.92 -26.03 -25.21
N ASN A 62 -6.27 -25.05 -25.86
CA ASN A 62 -4.81 -24.96 -26.01
C ASN A 62 -4.29 -23.63 -25.46
N PRO A 63 -4.37 -23.42 -24.14
CA PRO A 63 -4.06 -22.13 -23.52
C PRO A 63 -2.60 -21.73 -23.69
N ARG A 64 -2.38 -20.47 -24.09
CA ARG A 64 -1.07 -19.83 -24.16
C ARG A 64 -1.07 -18.59 -23.28
N TRP A 65 -0.49 -18.72 -22.09
CA TRP A 65 -0.39 -17.61 -21.13
C TRP A 65 0.76 -16.66 -21.46
N ASN A 66 1.94 -17.21 -21.75
CA ASN A 66 3.19 -16.46 -21.97
C ASN A 66 3.46 -15.44 -20.85
N GLU A 67 3.21 -15.85 -19.61
CA GLU A 67 3.34 -15.02 -18.41
C GLU A 67 4.65 -15.33 -17.68
N GLN A 68 5.36 -14.28 -17.24
CA GLN A 68 6.61 -14.41 -16.49
C GLN A 68 6.43 -13.87 -15.07
N PHE A 69 6.96 -14.62 -14.09
CA PHE A 69 6.86 -14.28 -12.68
C PHE A 69 8.25 -14.20 -12.04
N HIS A 70 8.43 -13.18 -11.19
CA HIS A 70 9.53 -13.11 -10.24
C HIS A 70 8.98 -13.45 -8.86
N ILE A 71 9.33 -14.63 -8.34
CA ILE A 71 8.77 -15.16 -7.11
C ILE A 71 9.87 -15.20 -6.04
N PRO A 72 9.79 -14.35 -4.99
CA PRO A 72 10.65 -14.53 -3.83
C PRO A 72 10.25 -15.83 -3.12
N LEU A 73 11.22 -16.71 -2.91
CA LEU A 73 11.03 -18.01 -2.30
C LEU A 73 11.78 -18.09 -0.98
N ALA A 74 11.05 -18.41 0.09
CA ALA A 74 11.56 -18.62 1.45
C ALA A 74 10.78 -19.77 2.14
N HIS A 75 10.39 -20.80 1.35
CA HIS A 75 9.49 -21.87 1.80
C HIS A 75 10.23 -23.21 1.85
N PRO A 76 9.96 -24.08 2.83
CA PRO A 76 10.36 -25.47 2.76
C PRO A 76 9.48 -26.21 1.75
N LEU A 77 10.08 -26.86 0.76
CA LEU A 77 9.37 -27.71 -0.20
C LEU A 77 10.19 -28.93 -0.61
N ALA A 78 9.50 -30.05 -0.84
CA ALA A 78 10.06 -31.22 -1.54
C ALA A 78 9.81 -31.13 -3.06
N PHE A 79 8.65 -30.57 -3.44
CA PHE A 79 8.26 -30.37 -4.82
C PHE A 79 7.55 -29.02 -4.98
N LEU A 80 7.81 -28.34 -6.09
CA LEU A 80 7.01 -27.20 -6.54
C LEU A 80 5.80 -27.72 -7.31
N ASP A 81 4.60 -27.39 -6.84
CA ASP A 81 3.34 -27.87 -7.39
C ASP A 81 2.74 -26.83 -8.34
N ILE A 82 2.71 -27.18 -9.63
CA ILE A 82 2.16 -26.34 -10.69
C ILE A 82 0.84 -26.96 -11.15
N ARG A 83 -0.28 -26.41 -10.70
CA ARG A 83 -1.62 -26.93 -10.99
C ARG A 83 -2.28 -26.17 -12.12
N ILE A 84 -2.87 -26.90 -13.05
CA ILE A 84 -3.73 -26.37 -14.10
C ILE A 84 -5.17 -26.57 -13.63
N LYS A 85 -5.95 -25.49 -13.64
CA LYS A 85 -7.30 -25.46 -13.10
C LYS A 85 -8.25 -24.83 -14.11
N ASP A 86 -9.49 -25.29 -14.09
CA ASP A 86 -10.60 -24.64 -14.76
C ASP A 86 -11.25 -23.62 -13.81
N ASN A 87 -11.75 -22.51 -14.35
CA ASN A 87 -12.36 -21.44 -13.57
C ASN A 87 -13.88 -21.43 -13.76
N ASP A 88 -14.55 -22.44 -13.22
CA ASP A 88 -16.02 -22.53 -13.26
C ASP A 88 -16.72 -21.70 -12.18
N ILE A 89 -17.98 -21.35 -12.47
CA ILE A 89 -18.83 -20.48 -11.63
C ILE A 89 -19.09 -21.11 -10.25
N LEU A 90 -19.06 -22.45 -10.13
CA LEU A 90 -19.38 -23.21 -8.92
C LEU A 90 -18.16 -23.71 -8.14
N GLY A 91 -16.94 -23.47 -8.62
CA GLY A 91 -15.71 -23.96 -8.00
C GLY A 91 -14.63 -24.16 -9.06
N ALA A 92 -13.35 -24.05 -8.66
CA ALA A 92 -12.27 -24.28 -9.60
C ALA A 92 -11.88 -25.76 -9.61
N ASP A 93 -12.16 -26.46 -10.71
CA ASP A 93 -11.80 -27.86 -10.88
C ASP A 93 -10.33 -28.00 -11.30
N THR A 94 -9.60 -28.96 -10.71
CA THR A 94 -8.20 -29.18 -11.06
C THR A 94 -8.11 -30.14 -12.24
N ILE A 95 -7.59 -29.65 -13.37
CA ILE A 95 -7.38 -30.43 -14.60
C ILE A 95 -6.20 -31.40 -14.40
N GLY A 96 -5.12 -30.92 -13.78
CA GLY A 96 -3.96 -31.74 -13.45
C GLY A 96 -2.81 -30.91 -12.88
N LYS A 97 -1.68 -31.56 -12.61
CA LYS A 97 -0.51 -30.95 -11.98
C LYS A 97 0.80 -31.39 -12.63
N VAL A 98 1.81 -30.53 -12.51
CA VAL A 98 3.21 -30.81 -12.79
C VAL A 98 3.98 -30.61 -11.49
N LEU A 99 4.83 -31.58 -11.14
CA LEU A 99 5.68 -31.53 -9.95
C LEU A 99 7.14 -31.40 -10.39
N ILE A 100 7.84 -30.40 -9.86
CA ILE A 100 9.27 -30.23 -10.06
C ILE A 100 9.96 -30.43 -8.71
N SER A 101 10.94 -31.33 -8.62
CA SER A 101 11.64 -31.61 -7.35
C SER A 101 12.46 -30.41 -6.88
N ALA A 102 12.53 -30.23 -5.57
CA ALA A 102 13.34 -29.20 -4.94
C ALA A 102 14.82 -29.36 -5.25
N GLU A 103 15.31 -30.60 -5.38
CA GLU A 103 16.69 -30.90 -5.80
C GLU A 103 17.01 -30.33 -7.18
N LYS A 104 16.11 -30.55 -8.16
CA LYS A 104 16.28 -29.99 -9.51
C LYS A 104 16.25 -28.47 -9.49
N ILE A 105 15.40 -27.87 -8.67
CA ILE A 105 15.33 -26.41 -8.49
C ILE A 105 16.61 -25.88 -7.84
N ALA A 106 17.11 -26.56 -6.80
CA ALA A 106 18.28 -26.17 -6.03
C ALA A 106 19.59 -26.23 -6.85
N SER A 107 19.64 -27.04 -7.92
CA SER A 107 20.77 -27.07 -8.85
C SER A 107 21.10 -25.71 -9.47
N GLY A 108 20.11 -24.81 -9.57
CA GLY A 108 20.25 -23.50 -10.23
C GLY A 108 20.27 -23.57 -11.75
N GLU A 109 20.24 -24.77 -12.34
CA GLU A 109 20.17 -24.97 -13.79
C GLU A 109 18.84 -24.49 -14.36
N GLU A 110 18.84 -24.17 -15.65
CA GLU A 110 17.62 -23.80 -16.37
C GLU A 110 16.72 -25.03 -16.58
N ILE A 111 15.51 -24.96 -16.03
CA ILE A 111 14.48 -25.99 -16.22
C ILE A 111 13.54 -25.50 -17.31
N SER A 112 13.69 -26.04 -18.52
CA SER A 112 12.91 -25.65 -19.70
C SER A 112 12.43 -26.86 -20.48
N GLY A 113 11.17 -26.86 -20.91
CA GLY A 113 10.63 -27.93 -21.73
C GLY A 113 9.12 -28.14 -21.59
N TRP A 114 8.65 -29.23 -22.19
CA TRP A 114 7.28 -29.73 -22.03
C TRP A 114 7.25 -30.77 -20.93
N PHE A 115 6.34 -30.58 -19.97
CA PHE A 115 6.18 -31.47 -18.82
C PHE A 115 4.81 -32.14 -18.87
N PRO A 116 4.74 -33.47 -18.73
CA PRO A 116 3.46 -34.17 -18.76
C PRO A 116 2.59 -33.74 -17.58
N VAL A 117 1.32 -33.46 -17.86
CA VAL A 117 0.35 -33.08 -16.84
C VAL A 117 -0.28 -34.34 -16.26
N ILE A 118 -0.19 -34.50 -14.95
CA ILE A 118 -0.71 -35.68 -14.24
C ILE A 118 -2.04 -35.31 -13.58
N SER A 119 -3.08 -36.12 -13.78
CA SER A 119 -4.38 -35.94 -13.11
C SER A 119 -4.31 -36.36 -11.63
N SER A 120 -5.44 -36.23 -10.92
CA SER A 120 -5.59 -36.79 -9.57
C SER A 120 -5.44 -38.32 -9.51
N THR A 121 -5.66 -39.03 -10.63
CA THR A 121 -5.56 -40.50 -10.72
C THR A 121 -4.16 -40.99 -11.09
N GLY A 122 -3.15 -40.10 -11.18
CA GLY A 122 -1.78 -40.46 -11.51
C GLY A 122 -1.50 -40.69 -12.99
N THR A 123 -2.49 -40.48 -13.86
CA THR A 123 -2.39 -40.64 -15.33
C THR A 123 -2.66 -39.32 -16.05
N PRO A 124 -2.16 -39.11 -17.27
CA PRO A 124 -2.50 -37.92 -18.04
C PRO A 124 -4.02 -37.80 -18.28
N PRO A 125 -4.63 -36.60 -18.15
CA PRO A 125 -6.06 -36.40 -18.42
C PRO A 125 -6.48 -36.77 -19.85
N LYS A 126 -5.59 -36.54 -20.82
CA LYS A 126 -5.67 -37.00 -22.21
C LYS A 126 -4.26 -37.37 -22.69
N ARG A 127 -4.18 -38.19 -23.75
CA ARG A 127 -2.92 -38.43 -24.46
C ARG A 127 -2.39 -37.06 -24.93
N ASP A 128 -1.11 -36.79 -24.66
CA ASP A 128 -0.38 -35.55 -25.02
C ASP A 128 -0.72 -34.27 -24.23
N THR A 129 -1.40 -34.37 -23.08
CA THR A 129 -1.57 -33.19 -22.20
C THR A 129 -0.25 -32.84 -21.51
N ALA A 130 0.38 -31.74 -21.93
CA ALA A 130 1.64 -31.24 -21.37
C ALA A 130 1.61 -29.73 -21.11
N LEU A 131 2.40 -29.27 -20.13
CA LEU A 131 2.62 -27.86 -19.82
C LEU A 131 4.04 -27.48 -20.25
N ARG A 132 4.16 -26.45 -21.09
CA ARG A 132 5.45 -25.83 -21.39
C ARG A 132 5.80 -24.81 -20.31
N LEU A 133 6.98 -24.94 -19.72
CA LEU A 133 7.49 -23.99 -18.73
C LEU A 133 8.99 -23.76 -18.91
N GLN A 134 9.43 -22.60 -18.44
CA GLN A 134 10.83 -22.20 -18.35
C GLN A 134 11.02 -21.52 -17.00
N MET A 135 11.94 -22.02 -16.19
CA MET A 135 12.23 -21.47 -14.87
C MET A 135 13.70 -21.64 -14.48
N ARG A 136 14.19 -20.74 -13.64
CA ARG A 136 15.52 -20.80 -13.04
C ARG A 136 15.44 -20.29 -11.61
N PHE A 137 16.06 -21.00 -10.69
CA PHE A 137 16.23 -20.56 -9.31
C PHE A 137 17.61 -19.94 -9.15
N VAL A 138 17.66 -18.83 -8.40
CA VAL A 138 18.92 -18.16 -8.07
C VAL A 138 18.98 -18.08 -6.55
N PRO A 139 19.91 -18.80 -5.91
CA PRO A 139 20.15 -18.69 -4.47
C PRO A 139 20.42 -17.24 -4.06
N CYS A 140 19.99 -16.85 -2.87
CA CYS A 140 20.11 -15.47 -2.40
C CYS A 140 21.58 -15.04 -2.36
N GLU A 141 22.44 -15.91 -1.85
CA GLU A 141 23.88 -15.71 -1.67
C GLU A 141 24.65 -15.57 -2.99
N GLN A 142 24.11 -16.14 -4.08
CA GLN A 142 24.71 -16.07 -5.41
C GLN A 142 24.16 -14.90 -6.25
N ASN A 143 23.15 -14.20 -5.76
CA ASN A 143 22.51 -13.13 -6.49
C ASN A 143 23.28 -11.81 -6.27
N PRO A 144 23.96 -11.26 -7.30
CA PRO A 144 24.78 -10.06 -7.16
C PRO A 144 23.97 -8.82 -6.74
N LEU A 145 22.65 -8.86 -6.89
CA LEU A 145 21.75 -7.79 -6.41
C LEU A 145 21.88 -7.54 -4.90
N TYR A 146 22.25 -8.55 -4.11
CA TYR A 146 22.19 -8.48 -2.64
C TYR A 146 23.57 -8.27 -1.97
N ASN A 147 24.64 -8.15 -2.75
CA ASN A 147 26.01 -8.15 -2.24
C ASN A 147 26.45 -6.82 -1.61
N HIS A 148 25.87 -5.69 -2.02
CA HIS A 148 26.40 -4.35 -1.70
C HIS A 148 25.42 -3.43 -0.95
N GLY A 149 24.32 -3.98 -0.41
CA GLY A 149 23.24 -3.14 0.08
C GLY A 149 22.48 -2.43 -1.05
N ILE A 150 21.45 -1.67 -0.69
CA ILE A 150 20.66 -0.93 -1.69
C ILE A 150 21.43 0.28 -2.22
N ALA A 151 22.12 1.02 -1.35
CA ALA A 151 22.88 2.21 -1.72
C ALA A 151 24.17 1.87 -2.48
N GLY A 152 24.77 0.71 -2.23
CA GLY A 152 25.97 0.23 -2.92
C GLY A 152 25.69 -0.57 -4.20
N ASP A 153 24.44 -0.66 -4.68
CA ASP A 153 24.13 -1.31 -5.97
C ASP A 153 24.91 -0.60 -7.09
N PRO A 154 25.84 -1.28 -7.80
CA PRO A 154 26.65 -0.67 -8.85
C PRO A 154 25.81 -0.08 -10.00
N LEU A 155 24.58 -0.58 -10.18
CA LEU A 155 23.66 -0.08 -11.21
C LEU A 155 22.80 1.10 -10.72
N TYR A 156 22.87 1.46 -9.44
CA TYR A 156 22.09 2.53 -8.80
C TYR A 156 20.59 2.46 -9.13
N ARG A 157 20.03 1.25 -9.22
CA ARG A 157 18.61 1.04 -9.63
C ARG A 157 17.64 0.99 -8.46
N GLY A 158 18.15 0.92 -7.23
CA GLY A 158 17.36 0.75 -6.01
C GLY A 158 16.52 -0.54 -6.04
N VAL A 159 15.37 -0.52 -5.35
CA VAL A 159 14.43 -1.66 -5.34
C VAL A 159 13.87 -1.96 -6.74
N ARG A 160 14.08 -3.16 -7.26
CA ARG A 160 13.61 -3.54 -8.61
C ARG A 160 12.15 -4.01 -8.58
N HIS A 161 11.53 -4.06 -9.76
CA HIS A 161 10.16 -4.58 -9.94
C HIS A 161 9.08 -3.83 -9.15
N THR A 162 9.08 -2.50 -9.23
CA THR A 162 8.09 -1.64 -8.56
C THR A 162 7.33 -0.76 -9.53
N TYR A 163 6.13 -0.33 -9.12
CA TYR A 163 5.26 0.51 -9.94
C TYR A 163 5.84 1.90 -10.19
N PHE A 164 6.25 2.59 -9.12
CA PHE A 164 6.91 3.89 -9.25
C PHE A 164 8.42 3.73 -9.49
N PRO A 165 8.99 4.56 -10.38
CA PRO A 165 10.42 4.52 -10.69
C PRO A 165 11.25 5.14 -9.55
N LEU A 166 12.57 4.99 -9.64
CA LEU A 166 13.50 5.70 -8.75
C LEU A 166 13.56 7.16 -9.18
N ARG A 167 13.46 8.09 -8.24
CA ARG A 167 13.57 9.53 -8.48
C ARG A 167 14.87 10.04 -7.86
N LYS A 168 15.70 10.67 -8.69
CA LYS A 168 16.85 11.46 -8.24
C LYS A 168 16.42 12.91 -8.02
N GLY A 169 17.15 13.65 -7.18
CA GLY A 169 16.90 15.07 -6.95
C GLY A 169 15.73 15.36 -6.00
N SER A 170 15.38 14.41 -5.13
CA SER A 170 14.40 14.65 -4.06
C SER A 170 15.11 14.94 -2.74
N SER A 171 14.49 15.65 -1.81
CA SER A 171 14.98 15.75 -0.44
C SER A 171 14.00 15.10 0.52
N VAL A 172 14.51 14.42 1.54
CA VAL A 172 13.70 13.78 2.58
C VAL A 172 14.05 14.38 3.93
N THR A 173 13.05 14.90 4.63
CA THR A 173 13.16 15.25 6.05
C THR A 173 12.49 14.15 6.85
N LEU A 174 13.22 13.57 7.81
CA LEU A 174 12.71 12.54 8.70
C LEU A 174 12.20 13.19 9.99
N TYR A 175 11.04 12.74 10.45
CA TYR A 175 10.44 13.19 11.69
C TYR A 175 10.35 12.03 12.67
N GLN A 176 10.89 12.27 13.87
CA GLN A 176 10.61 11.50 15.06
C GLN A 176 9.48 12.21 15.81
N ASP A 177 8.38 11.50 16.03
CA ASP A 177 7.13 11.98 16.63
C ASP A 177 6.48 13.15 15.88
N ALA A 178 5.36 13.63 16.43
CA ALA A 178 4.64 14.77 15.86
C ALA A 178 5.37 16.10 16.10
N HIS A 179 6.15 16.21 17.18
CA HIS A 179 6.84 17.42 17.57
C HIS A 179 8.15 17.13 18.33
N ASN A 180 9.09 18.07 18.30
CA ASN A 180 10.34 18.02 19.07
C ASN A 180 10.57 19.37 19.75
N ARG A 181 10.70 19.40 21.09
CA ARG A 181 10.98 20.66 21.80
C ARG A 181 12.45 21.02 21.68
N ILE A 182 12.75 22.31 21.77
CA ILE A 182 14.12 22.82 21.85
C ILE A 182 14.79 22.36 23.16
N ASP A 183 14.02 22.29 24.25
CA ASP A 183 14.50 21.88 25.59
C ASP A 183 14.53 20.35 25.80
N ASP A 184 14.14 19.57 24.79
CA ASP A 184 14.36 18.14 24.83
C ASP A 184 15.85 17.96 24.51
N GLU A 185 16.68 17.81 25.56
CA GLU A 185 18.15 17.62 25.48
C GLU A 185 18.51 16.30 24.77
N LEU A 186 18.13 16.18 23.50
CA LEU A 186 18.50 15.06 22.66
C LEU A 186 20.02 15.12 22.43
N PRO A 187 20.68 13.95 22.41
CA PRO A 187 22.13 13.90 22.23
C PRO A 187 22.51 14.55 20.90
N LYS A 188 23.62 15.31 20.92
CA LYS A 188 24.20 15.85 19.69
C LYS A 188 24.77 14.70 18.87
N ILE A 189 24.26 14.54 17.64
CA ILE A 189 24.74 13.53 16.70
C ILE A 189 25.48 14.26 15.58
N GLU A 190 26.80 14.12 15.54
CA GLU A 190 27.64 14.65 14.47
C GLU A 190 27.48 13.79 13.21
N LEU A 191 27.38 14.45 12.05
CA LEU A 191 27.28 13.84 10.73
C LEU A 191 28.64 13.90 10.02
N ASP A 192 28.82 13.07 8.99
CA ASP A 192 30.09 12.97 8.22
C ASP A 192 30.57 14.30 7.62
N ASN A 193 29.66 15.25 7.41
CA ASN A 193 29.97 16.59 6.90
C ASN A 193 30.34 17.61 8.01
N GLY A 194 30.51 17.16 9.25
CA GLY A 194 30.83 18.00 10.40
C GLY A 194 29.64 18.80 10.95
N LEU A 195 28.44 18.63 10.40
CA LEU A 195 27.23 19.27 10.92
C LEU A 195 26.59 18.41 12.01
N VAL A 196 25.91 19.05 12.96
CA VAL A 196 25.09 18.34 13.95
C VAL A 196 23.71 18.07 13.34
N ARG A 197 23.19 16.86 13.52
CA ARG A 197 21.84 16.50 13.09
C ARG A 197 20.81 17.38 13.79
N GLU A 198 20.09 18.19 13.01
CA GLU A 198 18.94 18.94 13.49
C GLU A 198 17.68 18.08 13.47
N GLN A 199 16.89 18.15 14.54
CA GLN A 199 15.61 17.45 14.65
C GLN A 199 14.48 18.31 14.10
N ALA A 200 13.78 17.79 13.10
CA ALA A 200 12.66 18.47 12.46
C ALA A 200 11.35 18.27 13.25
N LYS A 201 10.36 19.16 13.05
CA LYS A 201 9.08 19.14 13.80
C LYS A 201 7.92 18.88 12.86
N CYS A 202 7.35 17.66 12.88
CA CYS A 202 6.39 17.19 11.88
C CYS A 202 5.15 18.06 11.75
N TRP A 203 4.35 18.18 12.82
CA TRP A 203 3.08 18.90 12.78
C TRP A 203 3.27 20.42 12.66
N GLU A 204 4.40 20.94 13.16
CA GLU A 204 4.78 22.33 12.93
C GLU A 204 5.04 22.56 11.44
N ASP A 205 5.87 21.74 10.78
CA ASP A 205 6.11 21.87 9.35
C ASP A 205 4.85 21.66 8.51
N ILE A 206 3.97 20.73 8.88
CA ILE A 206 2.66 20.54 8.23
C ILE A 206 1.80 21.82 8.37
N CYS A 207 1.76 22.42 9.56
CA CYS A 207 0.99 23.63 9.82
C CYS A 207 1.48 24.80 8.96
N TYR A 208 2.79 25.03 8.91
CA TYR A 208 3.38 26.07 8.05
C TYR A 208 3.12 25.79 6.58
N ALA A 209 3.29 24.55 6.13
CA ALA A 209 3.08 24.17 4.73
C ALA A 209 1.61 24.34 4.29
N ILE A 210 0.64 24.06 5.17
CA ILE A 210 -0.79 24.34 4.92
C ILE A 210 -1.06 25.85 4.90
N ALA A 211 -0.50 26.59 5.85
CA ALA A 211 -0.71 28.04 5.96
C ALA A 211 -0.17 28.80 4.73
N GLU A 212 0.99 28.40 4.20
CA GLU A 212 1.62 29.03 3.04
C GLU A 212 1.10 28.50 1.68
N ALA A 213 0.25 27.48 1.66
CA ALA A 213 -0.25 26.91 0.41
C ALA A 213 -1.08 27.93 -0.38
N HIS A 214 -0.89 27.98 -1.70
CA HIS A 214 -1.58 28.94 -2.58
C HIS A 214 -2.56 28.25 -3.52
N HIS A 215 -2.39 26.96 -3.81
CA HIS A 215 -3.13 26.28 -4.86
C HIS A 215 -3.85 25.03 -4.37
N LEU A 216 -3.18 24.15 -3.63
CA LEU A 216 -3.76 22.87 -3.21
C LEU A 216 -3.33 22.44 -1.81
N ILE A 217 -4.28 21.82 -1.11
CA ILE A 217 -4.08 21.06 0.11
C ILE A 217 -4.86 19.76 -0.02
N TYR A 218 -4.19 18.64 -0.26
CA TYR A 218 -4.81 17.32 -0.35
C TYR A 218 -4.41 16.45 0.82
N ILE A 219 -5.38 15.95 1.58
CA ILE A 219 -5.14 15.15 2.78
C ILE A 219 -5.76 13.77 2.60
N VAL A 220 -5.02 12.75 3.02
CA VAL A 220 -5.46 11.37 3.12
C VAL A 220 -5.22 10.92 4.56
N GLY A 221 -6.22 10.32 5.19
CA GLY A 221 -6.07 9.77 6.53
C GLY A 221 -6.91 8.51 6.69
N TRP A 222 -6.45 7.63 7.57
CA TRP A 222 -7.30 6.60 8.14
C TRP A 222 -8.33 7.24 9.07
N SER A 223 -7.91 8.23 9.84
CA SER A 223 -8.77 9.14 10.59
C SER A 223 -8.26 10.57 10.41
N VAL A 224 -9.17 11.54 10.36
CA VAL A 224 -8.83 12.96 10.41
C VAL A 224 -9.77 13.58 11.41
N PHE A 225 -9.22 14.28 12.41
CA PHE A 225 -10.04 14.94 13.43
C PHE A 225 -9.89 16.46 13.33
N HIS A 226 -10.99 17.13 12.99
CA HIS A 226 -10.99 18.56 12.67
C HIS A 226 -10.64 19.47 13.87
N LYS A 227 -10.81 19.01 15.11
CA LYS A 227 -10.61 19.83 16.33
C LYS A 227 -9.16 19.90 16.81
N ILE A 228 -8.25 19.06 16.29
CA ILE A 228 -6.86 19.06 16.76
C ILE A 228 -6.17 20.38 16.43
N LYS A 229 -5.22 20.76 17.28
CA LYS A 229 -4.25 21.84 16.99
C LYS A 229 -2.92 21.23 16.58
N LEU A 230 -2.39 21.70 15.45
CA LEU A 230 -1.12 21.22 14.91
C LEU A 230 0.09 21.72 15.73
N ILE A 231 0.04 22.96 16.21
CA ILE A 231 1.09 23.56 17.03
C ILE A 231 0.53 23.81 18.42
N ARG A 232 1.14 23.20 19.44
CA ARG A 232 0.79 23.39 20.85
C ARG A 232 1.94 24.02 21.63
N GLU A 233 3.16 23.64 21.28
CA GLU A 233 4.41 24.17 21.84
C GLU A 233 5.21 24.80 20.69
N PRO A 234 4.97 26.07 20.33
CA PRO A 234 5.60 26.68 19.15
C PRO A 234 7.11 26.84 19.35
N SER A 235 7.90 26.43 18.34
CA SER A 235 9.36 26.65 18.34
C SER A 235 9.77 27.90 17.55
N ARG A 236 8.84 28.49 16.79
CA ARG A 236 8.97 29.72 16.01
C ARG A 236 7.64 30.49 15.92
N PRO A 237 7.64 31.78 15.54
CA PRO A 237 6.43 32.61 15.51
C PRO A 237 5.32 32.03 14.63
N LEU A 238 4.15 31.75 15.21
CA LEU A 238 3.05 31.06 14.53
C LEU A 238 2.68 31.70 13.18
N PRO A 239 2.43 30.90 12.13
CA PRO A 239 1.96 31.42 10.86
C PRO A 239 0.52 31.95 11.01
N ARG A 240 0.04 32.71 10.02
CA ARG A 240 -1.37 33.12 9.99
C ARG A 240 -2.26 31.87 9.99
N GLY A 241 -3.19 31.80 10.95
CA GLY A 241 -4.04 30.62 11.17
C GLY A 241 -3.40 29.50 11.99
N GLY A 242 -2.14 29.63 12.46
CA GLY A 242 -1.45 28.58 13.22
C GLY A 242 -2.04 28.30 14.61
N VAL A 243 -2.83 29.22 15.17
CA VAL A 243 -3.58 29.04 16.43
C VAL A 243 -4.90 28.27 16.25
N MET A 244 -5.38 28.16 15.01
CA MET A 244 -6.67 27.56 14.68
C MET A 244 -6.62 26.04 14.84
N THR A 245 -7.78 25.43 14.99
CA THR A 245 -7.90 23.98 14.79
C THR A 245 -7.62 23.62 13.33
N LEU A 246 -7.26 22.36 13.07
CA LEU A 246 -7.02 21.86 11.71
C LEU A 246 -8.21 22.16 10.79
N GLY A 247 -9.43 21.93 11.28
CA GLY A 247 -10.66 22.16 10.53
C GLY A 247 -10.84 23.61 10.13
N GLU A 248 -10.62 24.54 11.06
CA GLU A 248 -10.72 25.97 10.83
C GLU A 248 -9.62 26.46 9.87
N LEU A 249 -8.37 26.01 10.04
CA LEU A 249 -7.28 26.34 9.13
C LEU A 249 -7.60 25.90 7.69
N LEU A 250 -8.13 24.68 7.51
CA LEU A 250 -8.52 24.18 6.20
C LEU A 250 -9.69 24.97 5.58
N LYS A 251 -10.69 25.37 6.39
CA LYS A 251 -11.78 26.26 5.93
C LYS A 251 -11.23 27.63 5.53
N TYR A 252 -10.36 28.20 6.35
CA TYR A 252 -9.72 29.49 6.11
C TYR A 252 -8.94 29.49 4.78
N LYS A 253 -8.07 28.50 4.55
CA LYS A 253 -7.33 28.38 3.28
C LYS A 253 -8.26 28.14 2.08
N SER A 254 -9.34 27.38 2.27
CA SER A 254 -10.33 27.15 1.22
C SER A 254 -11.14 28.41 0.86
N GLN A 255 -11.30 29.35 1.80
CA GLN A 255 -11.93 30.65 1.56
C GLN A 255 -10.98 31.63 0.86
N GLU A 256 -9.67 31.49 1.04
CA GLU A 256 -8.64 32.21 0.26
C GLU A 256 -8.52 31.71 -1.19
N GLY A 257 -9.27 30.67 -1.57
CA GLY A 257 -9.28 30.09 -2.92
C GLY A 257 -8.38 28.88 -3.11
N VAL A 258 -7.71 28.39 -2.06
CA VAL A 258 -6.90 27.17 -2.13
C VAL A 258 -7.81 25.95 -2.28
N ARG A 259 -7.47 25.02 -3.18
CA ARG A 259 -8.24 23.80 -3.37
C ARG A 259 -7.95 22.79 -2.26
N VAL A 260 -8.90 22.63 -1.34
CA VAL A 260 -8.76 21.69 -0.23
C VAL A 260 -9.59 20.41 -0.47
N LEU A 261 -8.91 19.27 -0.59
CA LEU A 261 -9.52 17.94 -0.81
C LEU A 261 -9.12 16.97 0.31
N LEU A 262 -10.09 16.33 0.95
CA LEU A 262 -9.84 15.29 1.97
C LEU A 262 -10.37 13.95 1.47
N LEU A 263 -9.55 12.91 1.60
CA LEU A 263 -9.90 11.52 1.33
C LEU A 263 -9.72 10.71 2.62
N VAL A 264 -10.77 10.66 3.43
CA VAL A 264 -10.80 9.97 4.74
C VAL A 264 -11.37 8.57 4.55
N TRP A 265 -10.88 7.57 5.27
CA TRP A 265 -11.50 6.25 5.28
C TRP A 265 -12.93 6.31 5.82
N ASP A 266 -13.84 5.53 5.22
CA ASP A 266 -15.25 5.42 5.63
C ASP A 266 -15.40 4.20 6.55
N ASP A 267 -15.55 4.44 7.86
CA ASP A 267 -15.88 3.38 8.80
C ASP A 267 -17.38 3.10 8.72
N LYS A 268 -17.73 2.02 8.01
CA LYS A 268 -19.13 1.61 7.82
C LYS A 268 -19.84 1.21 9.12
N THR A 269 -19.10 1.02 10.21
CA THR A 269 -19.68 0.74 11.53
C THR A 269 -20.07 2.02 12.29
N SER A 270 -19.60 3.20 11.85
CA SER A 270 -19.84 4.52 12.44
C SER A 270 -21.10 5.23 11.92
N HIS A 271 -22.10 4.51 11.40
CA HIS A 271 -23.26 5.15 10.78
C HIS A 271 -24.37 5.49 11.79
N ASP A 272 -24.76 6.77 11.84
CA ASP A 272 -26.01 7.23 12.45
C ASP A 272 -27.22 6.72 11.66
N LYS A 273 -27.62 5.48 11.88
CA LYS A 273 -28.94 5.01 11.44
C LYS A 273 -29.92 5.16 12.60
N PHE A 274 -30.96 5.98 12.37
CA PHE A 274 -32.12 6.14 13.26
C PHE A 274 -31.81 6.62 14.69
N PHE A 275 -31.12 7.75 14.84
CA PHE A 275 -30.89 8.41 16.15
C PHE A 275 -30.14 7.56 17.20
N ILE A 276 -29.49 6.47 16.77
CA ILE A 276 -28.56 5.68 17.59
C ILE A 276 -27.15 5.98 17.08
N ASN A 277 -26.42 6.83 17.80
CA ASN A 277 -24.99 7.00 17.59
C ASN A 277 -24.30 5.68 17.96
N THR A 278 -23.90 4.89 16.98
CA THR A 278 -22.96 3.80 17.22
C THR A 278 -21.57 4.40 17.08
N ALA A 279 -20.85 4.56 18.19
CA ALA A 279 -19.42 4.84 18.11
C ALA A 279 -18.80 3.71 17.29
N GLY A 280 -18.17 4.04 16.16
CA GLY A 280 -17.55 3.05 15.30
C GLY A 280 -16.64 2.13 16.08
N VAL A 281 -16.59 0.87 15.67
CA VAL A 281 -15.75 -0.15 16.33
C VAL A 281 -14.28 0.28 16.37
N MET A 282 -13.87 1.15 15.42
CA MET A 282 -12.50 1.61 15.25
C MET A 282 -12.24 3.05 15.76
N LYS A 283 -13.20 3.68 16.47
CA LYS A 283 -13.06 5.02 17.06
C LYS A 283 -12.52 6.10 16.09
N THR A 284 -12.97 6.09 14.83
CA THR A 284 -12.60 7.11 13.83
C THR A 284 -13.53 8.34 13.88
N HIS A 285 -13.02 9.48 13.41
CA HIS A 285 -13.76 10.76 13.36
C HIS A 285 -14.25 11.12 11.94
N ASP A 286 -14.44 10.13 11.07
CA ASP A 286 -14.66 10.30 9.64
C ASP A 286 -15.99 11.01 9.32
N GLU A 287 -17.12 10.54 9.85
CA GLU A 287 -18.42 11.18 9.63
C GLU A 287 -18.53 12.55 10.33
N GLU A 288 -17.95 12.72 11.52
CA GLU A 288 -17.91 14.02 12.21
C GLU A 288 -17.15 15.06 11.37
N THR A 289 -15.96 14.71 10.91
CA THR A 289 -15.12 15.58 10.08
C THR A 289 -15.79 15.91 8.75
N LYS A 290 -16.46 14.94 8.11
CA LYS A 290 -17.25 15.19 6.90
C LYS A 290 -18.42 16.15 7.16
N LYS A 291 -19.16 15.97 8.27
CA LYS A 291 -20.25 16.87 8.67
C LYS A 291 -19.74 18.29 8.89
N PHE A 292 -18.59 18.45 9.54
CA PHE A 292 -17.96 19.76 9.78
C PHE A 292 -17.68 20.54 8.48
N PHE A 293 -17.27 19.86 7.41
CA PHE A 293 -16.95 20.50 6.12
C PHE A 293 -18.14 20.66 5.16
N ARG A 294 -19.33 20.09 5.47
CA ARG A 294 -20.48 20.02 4.55
C ARG A 294 -20.92 21.35 3.94
N HIS A 295 -20.77 22.45 4.69
CA HIS A 295 -21.17 23.80 4.29
C HIS A 295 -19.97 24.72 4.03
N SER A 296 -18.83 24.15 3.65
CA SER A 296 -17.62 24.88 3.30
C SER A 296 -17.16 24.55 1.87
N SER A 297 -16.20 25.32 1.35
CA SER A 297 -15.53 25.03 0.07
C SER A 297 -14.57 23.84 0.14
N VAL A 298 -14.30 23.29 1.33
CA VAL A 298 -13.50 22.08 1.52
C VAL A 298 -14.28 20.85 1.04
N ILE A 299 -13.67 20.04 0.18
CA ILE A 299 -14.29 18.83 -0.36
C ILE A 299 -13.79 17.61 0.44
N CYS A 300 -14.56 17.21 1.45
CA CYS A 300 -14.31 16.00 2.22
C CYS A 300 -15.08 14.80 1.63
N VAL A 301 -14.35 13.74 1.27
CA VAL A 301 -14.90 12.51 0.71
C VAL A 301 -14.53 11.33 1.60
N LEU A 302 -15.55 10.59 2.04
CA LEU A 302 -15.38 9.30 2.67
C LEU A 302 -15.10 8.24 1.61
N SER A 303 -14.01 7.49 1.82
CA SER A 303 -13.47 6.49 0.92
C SER A 303 -13.63 5.12 1.56
N PRO A 304 -14.74 4.43 1.35
CA PRO A 304 -14.90 3.04 1.78
C PRO A 304 -13.91 2.12 1.06
N ARG A 305 -13.41 1.14 1.80
CA ARG A 305 -12.59 0.09 1.20
C ARG A 305 -13.51 -0.93 0.53
N TYR A 306 -13.80 -0.73 -0.75
CA TYR A 306 -14.46 -1.78 -1.53
C TYR A 306 -13.43 -2.80 -2.01
N ALA A 307 -13.76 -4.08 -1.87
CA ALA A 307 -13.20 -5.08 -2.76
C ALA A 307 -13.48 -4.66 -4.20
N SER A 308 -12.55 -4.98 -5.09
CA SER A 308 -12.85 -4.96 -6.51
C SER A 308 -14.12 -5.77 -6.80
N SER A 309 -15.01 -5.21 -7.63
CA SER A 309 -16.21 -5.88 -8.13
C SER A 309 -15.91 -7.18 -8.89
N LYS A 310 -14.63 -7.45 -9.15
CA LYS A 310 -14.12 -8.65 -9.79
C LYS A 310 -13.82 -9.81 -8.82
N LEU A 311 -13.95 -9.60 -7.51
CA LEU A 311 -13.87 -10.66 -6.48
C LEU A 311 -15.26 -11.30 -6.25
N SER A 312 -15.32 -12.48 -5.62
CA SER A 312 -16.60 -13.11 -5.27
C SER A 312 -17.37 -12.28 -4.24
N TYR A 313 -18.71 -12.37 -4.23
CA TYR A 313 -19.56 -11.56 -3.33
C TYR A 313 -19.18 -11.70 -1.85
N MET A 314 -18.92 -12.93 -1.38
CA MET A 314 -18.45 -13.15 0.00
C MET A 314 -17.13 -12.43 0.30
N LYS A 315 -16.16 -12.48 -0.61
CA LYS A 315 -14.91 -11.72 -0.47
C LYS A 315 -15.12 -10.22 -0.53
N GLN A 316 -16.12 -9.77 -1.27
CA GLN A 316 -16.46 -8.35 -1.30
C GLN A 316 -17.00 -7.84 0.04
N GLN A 317 -17.80 -8.65 0.73
CA GLN A 317 -18.29 -8.33 2.07
C GLN A 317 -17.14 -8.31 3.11
N VAL A 318 -16.26 -9.31 3.09
CA VAL A 318 -15.08 -9.37 3.98
C VAL A 318 -14.18 -8.15 3.77
N VAL A 319 -13.76 -7.87 2.53
CA VAL A 319 -12.91 -6.69 2.24
C VAL A 319 -13.64 -5.40 2.58
N GLY A 320 -14.94 -5.35 2.30
CA GLY A 320 -15.82 -4.23 2.53
C GLY A 320 -15.97 -3.81 3.99
N ASN A 321 -15.81 -4.74 4.93
CA ASN A 321 -16.13 -4.56 6.34
C ASN A 321 -14.91 -4.70 7.26
N LEU A 322 -13.83 -5.38 6.83
CA LEU A 322 -12.66 -5.67 7.69
C LEU A 322 -11.38 -4.94 7.28
N PHE A 323 -11.27 -4.46 6.04
CA PHE A 323 -10.05 -3.78 5.57
C PHE A 323 -10.26 -2.28 5.49
N THR A 324 -9.20 -1.52 5.75
CA THR A 324 -9.26 -0.05 5.80
C THR A 324 -8.42 0.59 4.70
N HIS A 325 -8.64 1.88 4.45
CA HIS A 325 -7.65 2.71 3.78
C HIS A 325 -6.72 3.30 4.84
N HIS A 326 -5.51 2.75 4.94
CA HIS A 326 -4.60 3.09 6.03
C HIS A 326 -3.50 4.11 5.68
N GLN A 327 -3.54 4.70 4.48
CA GLN A 327 -2.54 5.70 4.04
C GLN A 327 -2.75 7.02 4.79
N LYS A 328 -1.67 7.57 5.36
CA LYS A 328 -1.64 8.93 5.92
C LYS A 328 -0.76 9.82 5.04
N CYS A 329 -1.31 10.90 4.52
CA CYS A 329 -0.58 11.78 3.61
C CYS A 329 -1.14 13.20 3.59
N VAL A 330 -0.25 14.20 3.53
CA VAL A 330 -0.58 15.59 3.26
C VAL A 330 0.21 16.06 2.04
N LEU A 331 -0.47 16.55 1.02
CA LEU A 331 0.12 17.10 -0.20
C LEU A 331 -0.23 18.58 -0.29
N VAL A 332 0.79 19.42 -0.43
CA VAL A 332 0.64 20.87 -0.45
C VAL A 332 1.60 21.49 -1.47
N ASP A 333 1.24 22.65 -2.00
CA ASP A 333 2.18 23.45 -2.79
C ASP A 333 2.99 24.40 -1.89
N THR A 334 4.30 24.24 -1.86
CA THR A 334 5.22 25.06 -1.06
C THR A 334 6.08 25.94 -1.95
N GLN A 335 6.77 26.92 -1.34
CA GLN A 335 7.67 27.81 -2.05
C GLN A 335 8.83 27.04 -2.70
N ALA A 336 9.10 27.34 -3.97
CA ALA A 336 10.29 26.87 -4.69
C ALA A 336 11.20 28.07 -5.04
N PRO A 337 12.40 27.85 -5.63
CA PRO A 337 13.27 28.96 -6.01
C PRO A 337 12.59 29.97 -6.95
N GLY A 338 12.83 31.26 -6.70
CA GLY A 338 12.20 32.37 -7.42
C GLY A 338 10.71 32.52 -7.06
N ASN A 339 9.88 32.86 -8.04
CA ASN A 339 8.42 32.98 -7.88
C ASN A 339 7.67 31.67 -8.17
N ASN A 340 8.37 30.55 -8.22
CA ASN A 340 7.78 29.26 -8.51
C ASN A 340 7.32 28.54 -7.24
N ARG A 341 6.45 27.54 -7.41
CA ARG A 341 6.02 26.64 -6.35
C ARG A 341 6.37 25.20 -6.69
N LYS A 342 6.39 24.33 -5.69
CA LYS A 342 6.67 22.89 -5.84
C LYS A 342 5.64 22.09 -5.05
N ILE A 343 5.46 20.82 -5.41
CA ILE A 343 4.68 19.89 -4.60
C ILE A 343 5.56 19.32 -3.50
N THR A 344 5.04 19.37 -2.28
CA THR A 344 5.62 18.74 -1.08
C THR A 344 4.64 17.70 -0.57
N ALA A 345 5.16 16.53 -0.21
CA ALA A 345 4.38 15.43 0.34
C ALA A 345 4.86 15.09 1.75
N PHE A 346 3.94 14.98 2.70
CA PHE A 346 4.16 14.38 4.00
C PHE A 346 3.51 12.99 3.99
N LEU A 347 4.22 11.96 4.43
CA LEU A 347 3.69 10.60 4.61
C LEU A 347 4.43 9.84 5.71
N GLY A 348 3.74 8.92 6.39
CA GLY A 348 4.28 8.18 7.52
C GLY A 348 3.19 7.43 8.30
N GLY A 349 3.44 7.16 9.58
CA GLY A 349 2.50 6.52 10.49
C GLY A 349 1.50 7.49 11.16
N ILE A 350 1.86 8.77 11.25
CA ILE A 350 1.07 9.78 11.97
C ILE A 350 -0.16 10.26 11.15
N ASP A 351 -1.37 9.93 11.61
CA ASP A 351 -2.62 10.55 11.15
C ASP A 351 -2.80 11.97 11.74
N LEU A 352 -3.55 12.82 11.03
CA LEU A 352 -3.98 14.12 11.57
C LEU A 352 -5.25 13.95 12.41
N CYS A 353 -5.13 13.21 13.52
CA CYS A 353 -6.20 13.00 14.48
C CYS A 353 -5.73 13.08 15.95
N ASP A 354 -6.68 12.92 16.86
CA ASP A 354 -6.49 12.93 18.31
C ASP A 354 -5.47 11.89 18.80
N GLY A 355 -4.78 12.20 19.90
CA GLY A 355 -3.81 11.33 20.55
C GLY A 355 -2.45 11.21 19.86
N ARG A 356 -2.29 11.78 18.66
CA ARG A 356 -1.06 11.65 17.84
C ARG A 356 -0.01 12.72 18.13
N TYR A 357 -0.41 13.84 18.75
CA TYR A 357 0.57 14.86 19.15
C TYR A 357 1.38 14.36 20.34
N ASP A 358 2.68 14.22 20.14
CA ASP A 358 3.62 13.87 21.19
C ASP A 358 5.03 14.40 20.86
N THR A 359 5.91 14.25 21.85
CA THR A 359 7.34 14.58 21.84
C THR A 359 8.13 13.37 22.34
N PRO A 360 9.43 13.23 22.05
CA PRO A 360 10.25 12.10 22.51
C PRO A 360 10.27 11.88 24.03
N LYS A 361 9.90 12.88 24.84
CA LYS A 361 9.72 12.73 26.29
C LYS A 361 8.54 11.87 26.71
N HIS A 362 7.56 11.62 25.82
CA HIS A 362 6.39 10.75 26.04
C HIS A 362 5.73 10.94 27.41
N ARG A 363 5.40 12.20 27.73
CA ARG A 363 4.87 12.62 29.03
C ARG A 363 3.57 11.87 29.38
N LEU A 364 3.61 11.09 30.47
CA LEU A 364 2.47 10.30 30.96
C LEU A 364 1.46 11.10 31.80
N PHE A 365 1.98 11.93 32.71
CA PHE A 365 1.21 12.64 33.75
C PHE A 365 1.34 14.17 33.69
N HIS A 366 2.34 14.66 32.95
CA HIS A 366 2.61 16.10 32.82
C HIS A 366 1.84 16.70 31.64
N ASP A 367 1.50 17.99 31.78
CA ASP A 367 0.85 18.80 30.73
C ASP A 367 -0.54 18.31 30.27
N LEU A 368 -1.21 17.48 31.08
CA LEU A 368 -2.55 16.96 30.80
C LEU A 368 -3.60 18.08 30.72
N GLU A 369 -3.46 19.13 31.54
CA GLU A 369 -4.35 20.29 31.58
C GLU A 369 -3.88 21.46 30.68
N THR A 370 -2.79 21.25 29.91
CA THR A 370 -2.20 22.27 29.02
C THR A 370 -2.08 21.73 27.59
N VAL A 371 -0.98 21.02 27.27
CA VAL A 371 -0.64 20.53 25.92
C VAL A 371 -1.60 19.43 25.46
N PHE A 372 -2.01 18.56 26.37
CA PHE A 372 -2.91 17.44 26.07
C PHE A 372 -4.36 17.72 26.50
N LYS A 373 -4.66 18.96 26.89
CA LYS A 373 -6.02 19.37 27.21
C LYS A 373 -6.88 19.23 25.95
N ASP A 374 -8.04 18.60 26.11
CA ASP A 374 -8.98 18.28 25.01
C ASP A 374 -8.42 17.29 23.96
N ASP A 375 -7.29 16.63 24.25
CA ASP A 375 -6.65 15.60 23.43
C ASP A 375 -6.05 14.47 24.29
N PHE A 376 -6.72 14.13 25.38
CA PHE A 376 -6.33 13.00 26.23
C PHE A 376 -6.74 11.68 25.55
N HIS A 377 -5.73 10.87 25.18
CA HIS A 377 -5.94 9.60 24.52
C HIS A 377 -5.48 8.43 25.40
N GLN A 378 -6.40 7.52 25.73
CA GLN A 378 -6.11 6.30 26.52
C GLN A 378 -7.17 5.21 26.25
N PRO A 379 -7.11 4.52 25.11
CA PRO A 379 -8.05 3.44 24.77
C PRO A 379 -7.78 2.12 25.49
N THR A 380 -6.66 2.00 26.21
CA THR A 380 -6.22 0.73 26.84
C THR A 380 -6.86 0.50 28.21
N ILE A 381 -7.27 1.58 28.89
CA ILE A 381 -7.79 1.56 30.27
C ILE A 381 -9.25 2.03 30.23
N PRO A 382 -10.12 1.62 31.18
CA PRO A 382 -11.52 2.03 31.21
C PRO A 382 -11.75 3.55 31.09
N GLU A 383 -12.86 3.90 30.45
CA GLU A 383 -13.30 5.29 30.28
C GLU A 383 -13.45 6.00 31.64
N GLY A 384 -13.10 7.29 31.66
CA GLY A 384 -13.09 8.11 32.89
C GLY A 384 -11.73 8.15 33.61
N THR A 385 -10.77 7.32 33.18
CA THR A 385 -9.37 7.42 33.64
C THR A 385 -8.76 8.74 33.17
N LYS A 386 -8.23 9.54 34.10
CA LYS A 386 -7.62 10.85 33.79
C LYS A 386 -6.11 10.80 33.56
N ALA A 387 -5.46 9.71 33.97
CA ALA A 387 -4.04 9.47 33.76
C ALA A 387 -3.69 7.99 34.04
N PRO A 388 -2.58 7.44 33.49
CA PRO A 388 -1.72 8.08 32.49
C PRO A 388 -2.42 8.16 31.14
N ARG A 389 -2.09 9.18 30.34
CA ARG A 389 -2.41 9.11 28.90
C ARG A 389 -1.56 8.02 28.23
N GLN A 390 -1.94 7.56 27.05
CA GLN A 390 -1.10 6.70 26.22
C GLN A 390 -0.20 7.57 25.33
N PRO A 391 1.13 7.59 25.54
CA PRO A 391 2.05 8.27 24.64
C PRO A 391 2.04 7.68 23.23
N TRP A 392 2.43 8.49 22.27
CA TRP A 392 2.40 8.15 20.85
C TRP A 392 3.79 8.33 20.24
N HIS A 393 4.57 7.24 20.24
CA HIS A 393 5.81 7.15 19.49
C HIS A 393 5.51 6.76 18.04
N ASP A 394 5.96 7.57 17.08
CA ASP A 394 5.70 7.30 15.66
C ASP A 394 6.67 8.06 14.74
N LEU A 395 6.73 7.67 13.47
CA LEU A 395 7.63 8.22 12.48
C LEU A 395 6.88 8.79 11.28
N HIS A 396 7.40 9.90 10.74
CA HIS A 396 6.87 10.52 9.54
C HIS A 396 8.00 11.06 8.65
N CYS A 397 7.70 11.37 7.40
CA CYS A 397 8.66 12.08 6.55
C CYS A 397 7.99 13.13 5.68
N ARG A 398 8.79 14.12 5.29
CA ARG A 398 8.49 15.09 4.24
C ARG A 398 9.37 14.80 3.04
N ILE A 399 8.77 14.82 1.87
CA ILE A 399 9.44 14.63 0.58
C ILE A 399 9.21 15.90 -0.25
N ASP A 400 10.31 16.51 -0.69
CA ASP A 400 10.31 17.51 -1.74
C ASP A 400 10.98 16.95 -3.01
N GLY A 401 10.66 17.54 -4.15
CA GLY A 401 11.21 17.15 -5.46
C GLY A 401 10.40 16.05 -6.17
N PRO A 402 10.97 15.36 -7.17
CA PRO A 402 10.20 14.55 -8.10
C PRO A 402 9.41 13.40 -7.46
N ALA A 403 9.88 12.79 -6.36
CA ALA A 403 9.14 11.73 -5.67
C ALA A 403 7.82 12.20 -5.04
N ALA A 404 7.67 13.49 -4.71
CA ALA A 404 6.40 14.03 -4.19
C ALA A 404 5.26 13.93 -5.24
N TYR A 405 5.60 13.98 -6.53
CA TYR A 405 4.64 13.83 -7.62
C TYR A 405 4.15 12.38 -7.77
N ASP A 406 4.93 11.38 -7.39
CA ASP A 406 4.47 9.99 -7.35
C ASP A 406 3.41 9.79 -6.24
N VAL A 407 3.56 10.47 -5.11
CA VAL A 407 2.54 10.52 -4.04
C VAL A 407 1.26 11.25 -4.50
N LEU A 408 1.42 12.34 -5.25
CA LEU A 408 0.29 13.04 -5.89
C LEU A 408 -0.43 12.16 -6.92
N ILE A 409 0.29 11.40 -7.75
CA ILE A 409 -0.31 10.42 -8.67
C ILE A 409 -1.11 9.38 -7.88
N ASN A 410 -0.58 8.88 -6.76
CA ASN A 410 -1.34 7.99 -5.88
C ASN A 410 -2.64 8.62 -5.39
N PHE A 411 -2.60 9.87 -4.91
CA PHE A 411 -3.80 10.60 -4.50
C PHE A 411 -4.80 10.70 -5.65
N ALA A 412 -4.36 11.16 -6.83
CA ALA A 412 -5.21 11.37 -7.99
C ALA A 412 -5.87 10.07 -8.48
N GLN A 413 -5.13 8.96 -8.46
CA GLN A 413 -5.63 7.63 -8.81
C GLN A 413 -6.75 7.17 -7.85
N ARG A 414 -6.59 7.42 -6.55
CA ARG A 414 -7.60 7.09 -5.53
C ARG A 414 -8.80 8.03 -5.61
N TRP A 415 -8.58 9.34 -5.70
CA TRP A 415 -9.63 10.35 -5.81
C TRP A 415 -10.60 10.02 -6.94
N ARG A 416 -10.07 9.79 -8.15
CA ARG A 416 -10.86 9.44 -9.34
C ARG A 416 -11.62 8.12 -9.20
N LYS A 417 -11.17 7.20 -8.34
CA LYS A 417 -11.86 5.94 -8.07
C LYS A 417 -13.04 6.17 -7.13
N THR A 418 -12.83 6.91 -6.06
CA THR A 418 -13.84 7.15 -5.02
C THR A 418 -14.96 8.05 -5.53
N THR A 419 -14.64 9.12 -6.27
CA THR A 419 -15.67 10.09 -6.74
C THR A 419 -16.54 9.57 -7.89
N LYS A 420 -16.10 8.57 -8.65
CA LYS A 420 -16.89 7.96 -9.74
C LYS A 420 -18.20 7.34 -9.25
N TRP A 421 -18.21 6.74 -8.06
CA TRP A 421 -19.41 6.08 -7.52
C TRP A 421 -20.54 7.08 -7.17
N ARG A 422 -20.21 8.35 -6.95
CA ARG A 422 -21.23 9.40 -6.80
C ARG A 422 -21.98 9.68 -8.10
N GLU A 423 -21.38 9.47 -9.27
CA GLU A 423 -22.07 9.71 -10.56
C GLU A 423 -23.27 8.77 -10.76
N PHE A 424 -23.17 7.53 -10.26
CA PHE A 424 -24.25 6.54 -10.38
C PHE A 424 -25.33 6.69 -9.30
N SER A 425 -24.99 7.11 -8.08
CA SER A 425 -25.98 7.31 -7.01
C SER A 425 -26.88 8.54 -7.23
N PHE A 426 -26.48 9.49 -8.08
CA PHE A 426 -27.19 10.73 -8.37
C PHE A 426 -27.79 10.76 -9.80
N LEU A 427 -28.33 9.63 -10.28
CA LEU A 427 -29.15 9.57 -11.49
C LEU A 427 -30.54 10.20 -11.25
N LYS A 428 -30.57 11.53 -11.04
CA LYS A 428 -31.67 12.47 -11.31
C LYS A 428 -31.21 13.92 -11.00
N LYS A 429 -30.21 14.44 -11.73
CA LYS A 429 -30.13 15.85 -12.21
C LYS A 429 -28.75 16.14 -12.83
N LYS A 430 -28.75 16.96 -13.88
CA LYS A 430 -27.61 17.50 -14.64
C LYS A 430 -26.50 18.04 -13.72
N MET A 431 -25.44 17.26 -13.46
CA MET A 431 -24.24 17.74 -12.76
C MET A 431 -22.97 16.95 -13.15
N SER A 432 -22.89 16.44 -14.38
CA SER A 432 -21.74 15.64 -14.87
C SER A 432 -20.43 16.42 -15.03
N HIS A 433 -20.41 17.74 -14.84
CA HIS A 433 -19.22 18.58 -15.08
C HIS A 433 -18.39 18.94 -13.84
N TRP A 434 -18.87 18.70 -12.61
CA TRP A 434 -18.22 19.23 -11.41
C TRP A 434 -17.03 18.40 -10.88
N ASN A 435 -16.94 17.10 -11.18
CA ASN A 435 -15.98 16.20 -10.51
C ASN A 435 -14.66 15.98 -11.24
N ASP A 436 -14.61 16.10 -12.58
CA ASP A 436 -13.35 16.07 -13.34
C ASP A 436 -12.52 17.36 -13.14
N ASP A 437 -13.10 18.39 -12.54
CA ASP A 437 -12.50 19.72 -12.32
C ASP A 437 -12.10 19.98 -10.85
N ALA A 438 -12.33 19.02 -9.95
CA ALA A 438 -12.03 19.19 -8.53
C ALA A 438 -10.52 19.17 -8.22
N MET A 439 -9.74 18.41 -8.99
CA MET A 439 -8.28 18.36 -8.86
C MET A 439 -7.63 19.37 -9.80
N ILE A 440 -6.62 20.06 -9.30
CA ILE A 440 -5.84 21.00 -10.09
C ILE A 440 -4.99 20.23 -11.09
N LYS A 441 -5.07 20.62 -12.36
CA LYS A 441 -4.24 20.09 -13.44
C LYS A 441 -2.88 20.78 -13.43
N ILE A 442 -2.02 20.37 -12.48
CA ILE A 442 -0.71 20.99 -12.22
C ILE A 442 0.17 21.03 -13.48
N GLU A 443 0.05 20.05 -14.37
CA GLU A 443 0.74 20.00 -15.68
C GLU A 443 0.45 21.22 -16.58
N ARG A 444 -0.65 21.95 -16.32
CA ARG A 444 -1.04 23.15 -17.08
C ARG A 444 -0.56 24.44 -16.40
N ILE A 445 0.10 24.37 -15.25
CA ILE A 445 0.53 25.50 -14.45
C ILE A 445 2.05 25.59 -14.53
N SER A 446 2.56 26.47 -15.39
CA SER A 446 4.00 26.57 -15.68
C SER A 446 4.86 27.00 -14.50
N TRP A 447 4.29 27.71 -13.52
CA TRP A 447 5.00 28.18 -12.33
C TRP A 447 4.98 27.16 -11.17
N ILE A 448 4.33 26.00 -11.32
CA ILE A 448 4.49 24.87 -10.40
C ILE A 448 5.51 23.91 -11.02
N LEU A 449 6.70 23.83 -10.43
CA LEU A 449 7.84 23.06 -10.92
C LEU A 449 7.54 21.57 -10.99
N SER A 450 7.02 21.14 -12.12
CA SER A 450 6.73 19.73 -12.37
C SER A 450 7.96 19.06 -12.97
N PRO A 451 8.37 17.88 -12.46
CA PRO A 451 9.37 17.07 -13.14
C PRO A 451 8.89 16.82 -14.57
N ALA A 452 9.81 16.81 -15.54
CA ALA A 452 9.49 16.24 -16.84
C ALA A 452 9.07 14.78 -16.59
N LEU A 453 7.76 14.50 -16.64
CA LEU A 453 7.22 13.15 -16.57
C LEU A 453 7.93 12.37 -17.67
N SER A 454 8.86 11.51 -17.26
CA SER A 454 9.68 10.70 -18.16
C SER A 454 8.80 9.65 -18.85
N VAL A 455 8.02 10.11 -19.81
CA VAL A 455 7.32 9.30 -20.81
C VAL A 455 7.51 10.00 -22.15
N SER A 456 8.77 10.16 -22.58
CA SER A 456 9.04 10.26 -24.01
C SER A 456 9.24 8.83 -24.54
N LYS A 457 8.47 8.47 -25.57
CA LYS A 457 8.86 7.38 -26.47
C LYS A 457 10.17 7.80 -27.12
N GLY A 458 11.29 7.34 -26.57
CA GLY A 458 12.63 7.68 -27.03
C GLY A 458 13.52 8.15 -25.88
N GLY A 459 14.04 7.19 -25.13
CA GLY A 459 15.43 7.02 -24.66
C GLY A 459 16.37 8.18 -24.30
N THR A 460 15.98 9.44 -24.26
CA THR A 460 16.90 10.54 -23.88
C THR A 460 16.62 10.98 -22.45
N TYR A 461 17.44 10.48 -21.53
CA TYR A 461 17.57 11.01 -20.18
C TYR A 461 18.09 12.45 -20.26
N ARG A 462 17.30 13.44 -19.85
CA ARG A 462 17.89 14.74 -19.48
C ARG A 462 18.71 14.51 -18.21
N SER A 463 19.99 14.83 -18.27
CA SER A 463 20.94 14.76 -17.17
C SER A 463 20.36 15.51 -15.97
N CYS A 464 20.30 14.82 -14.82
CA CYS A 464 20.17 15.52 -13.54
C CYS A 464 21.38 16.46 -13.38
N PRO A 465 21.23 17.59 -12.66
CA PRO A 465 22.37 18.33 -12.15
C PRO A 465 23.31 17.40 -11.36
N GLU A 466 24.59 17.76 -11.29
CA GLU A 466 25.63 17.06 -10.51
C GLU A 466 25.16 16.67 -9.11
N ASP A 467 25.75 15.60 -8.57
CA ASP A 467 25.41 14.99 -7.28
C ASP A 467 25.48 16.02 -6.13
N ASP A 468 24.38 16.73 -5.87
CA ASP A 468 24.22 17.52 -4.66
C ASP A 468 24.08 16.54 -3.48
N PRO A 469 25.00 16.54 -2.51
CA PRO A 469 24.96 15.63 -1.37
C PRO A 469 23.70 15.81 -0.48
N LYS A 470 22.96 16.91 -0.64
CA LYS A 470 21.67 17.14 0.04
C LYS A 470 20.49 16.45 -0.67
N LEU A 471 20.66 16.07 -1.93
CA LEU A 471 19.63 15.44 -2.73
C LEU A 471 19.70 13.92 -2.60
N HIS A 472 18.58 13.37 -2.16
CA HIS A 472 18.35 11.97 -1.94
C HIS A 472 17.77 11.31 -3.21
N VAL A 473 18.06 10.03 -3.31
CA VAL A 473 17.45 9.12 -4.28
C VAL A 473 16.26 8.44 -3.61
N VAL A 474 15.05 8.76 -4.05
CA VAL A 474 13.81 8.37 -3.39
C VAL A 474 12.94 7.52 -4.32
N ARG A 475 12.30 6.49 -3.77
CA ARG A 475 11.28 5.71 -4.47
C ARG A 475 10.08 5.52 -3.57
N VAL A 476 8.88 5.72 -4.14
CA VAL A 476 7.61 5.52 -3.45
C VAL A 476 7.12 4.09 -3.66
N PHE A 477 6.64 3.45 -2.60
CA PHE A 477 6.08 2.10 -2.63
C PHE A 477 4.65 2.11 -2.11
N ARG A 478 3.83 1.13 -2.53
CA ARG A 478 2.44 1.01 -2.08
C ARG A 478 1.99 -0.46 -1.92
N SER A 479 0.93 -0.62 -1.15
CA SER A 479 0.07 -1.80 -1.09
C SER A 479 -1.34 -1.37 -1.49
N ILE A 480 -1.72 -1.59 -2.75
CA ILE A 480 -2.98 -1.09 -3.30
C ILE A 480 -3.45 -1.95 -4.48
N ASP A 481 -4.74 -1.95 -4.76
CA ASP A 481 -5.31 -2.73 -5.87
C ASP A 481 -6.24 -1.91 -6.77
N SER A 482 -6.58 -2.47 -7.93
CA SER A 482 -7.51 -1.86 -8.90
C SER A 482 -8.94 -1.60 -8.36
N GLY A 483 -9.28 -2.12 -7.17
CA GLY A 483 -10.49 -1.79 -6.43
C GLY A 483 -10.38 -0.44 -5.70
N SER A 484 -9.17 -0.02 -5.34
CA SER A 484 -8.87 1.26 -4.67
C SER A 484 -8.42 2.39 -5.60
N VAL A 485 -7.99 2.07 -6.82
CA VAL A 485 -7.47 3.08 -7.77
C VAL A 485 -8.12 3.02 -9.14
N ARG A 486 -8.10 4.16 -9.83
CA ARG A 486 -8.35 4.26 -11.27
C ARG A 486 -7.03 4.54 -11.98
N GLY A 487 -6.84 3.91 -13.14
CA GLY A 487 -5.63 4.07 -13.96
C GLY A 487 -4.73 2.85 -14.01
N PHE A 488 -5.01 1.82 -13.21
CA PHE A 488 -4.36 0.52 -13.39
C PHE A 488 -4.75 -0.09 -14.75
N PRO A 489 -3.78 -0.72 -15.44
CA PRO A 489 -4.00 -1.30 -16.75
C PRO A 489 -5.06 -2.40 -16.70
N LYS A 490 -5.75 -2.58 -17.83
CA LYS A 490 -6.76 -3.65 -17.98
C LYS A 490 -6.15 -4.92 -18.56
N PHE A 491 -5.03 -4.78 -19.26
CA PHE A 491 -4.36 -5.87 -19.96
C PHE A 491 -3.15 -6.35 -19.15
N TYR A 492 -2.91 -7.66 -19.18
CA TYR A 492 -1.84 -8.29 -18.41
C TYR A 492 -0.46 -7.76 -18.83
N ASP A 493 -0.19 -7.66 -20.13
CA ASP A 493 1.13 -7.25 -20.62
C ASP A 493 1.48 -5.83 -20.14
N GLU A 494 0.50 -4.91 -20.17
CA GLU A 494 0.65 -3.57 -19.59
C GLU A 494 0.87 -3.61 -18.07
N ALA A 495 0.13 -4.45 -17.34
CA ALA A 495 0.31 -4.61 -15.90
C ALA A 495 1.72 -5.12 -15.55
N GLN A 496 2.21 -6.08 -16.32
CA GLN A 496 3.54 -6.66 -16.14
C GLN A 496 4.64 -5.64 -16.44
N THR A 497 4.50 -4.82 -17.50
CA THR A 497 5.46 -3.74 -17.80
C THR A 497 5.54 -2.68 -16.70
N GLN A 498 4.48 -2.55 -15.90
CA GLN A 498 4.40 -1.66 -14.74
C GLN A 498 4.71 -2.38 -13.41
N ASN A 499 5.22 -3.62 -13.47
CA ASN A 499 5.54 -4.47 -12.31
C ASN A 499 4.36 -4.72 -11.36
N LEU A 500 3.15 -4.77 -11.89
CA LEU A 500 1.93 -5.09 -11.14
C LEU A 500 1.61 -6.58 -11.20
N VAL A 501 1.04 -7.12 -10.14
CA VAL A 501 0.64 -8.53 -10.05
C VAL A 501 -0.83 -8.68 -10.41
N CYS A 502 -1.13 -9.59 -11.32
CA CYS A 502 -2.50 -9.96 -11.68
C CYS A 502 -2.95 -11.20 -10.90
N SER A 503 -4.04 -11.12 -10.14
CA SER A 503 -4.61 -12.26 -9.41
C SER A 503 -6.14 -12.23 -9.41
N LYS A 504 -6.80 -13.31 -9.82
CA LYS A 504 -8.28 -13.47 -9.77
C LYS A 504 -9.02 -12.22 -10.31
N ASN A 505 -8.54 -11.67 -11.43
CA ASN A 505 -9.01 -10.44 -12.11
C ASN A 505 -8.66 -9.09 -11.46
N LEU A 506 -7.96 -9.10 -10.33
CA LEU A 506 -7.45 -7.92 -9.64
C LEU A 506 -6.02 -7.61 -10.08
N VAL A 507 -5.73 -6.34 -10.33
CA VAL A 507 -4.36 -5.84 -10.50
C VAL A 507 -3.92 -5.27 -9.15
N ILE A 508 -2.79 -5.73 -8.64
CA ILE A 508 -2.29 -5.49 -7.29
C ILE A 508 -0.87 -4.93 -7.38
N ASP A 509 -0.64 -3.81 -6.68
CA ASP A 509 0.68 -3.30 -6.33
C ASP A 509 1.03 -3.78 -4.92
N ARG A 510 2.12 -4.54 -4.80
CA ARG A 510 2.68 -5.04 -3.54
C ARG A 510 4.14 -4.60 -3.36
N SER A 511 4.46 -3.42 -3.90
CA SER A 511 5.82 -2.90 -3.91
C SER A 511 6.39 -2.62 -2.51
N ILE A 512 5.55 -2.38 -1.49
CA ILE A 512 6.03 -2.30 -0.08
C ILE A 512 6.67 -3.63 0.35
N GLN A 513 5.96 -4.75 0.18
CA GLN A 513 6.50 -6.06 0.52
C GLN A 513 7.77 -6.36 -0.28
N THR A 514 7.78 -6.01 -1.57
CA THR A 514 8.94 -6.20 -2.45
C THR A 514 10.17 -5.41 -1.96
N ALA A 515 9.95 -4.16 -1.52
CA ALA A 515 11.00 -3.31 -0.97
C ALA A 515 11.56 -3.86 0.34
N TYR A 516 10.71 -4.32 1.25
CA TYR A 516 11.13 -4.97 2.50
C TYR A 516 11.99 -6.22 2.24
N ILE A 517 11.55 -7.11 1.35
CA ILE A 517 12.31 -8.33 1.01
C ILE A 517 13.67 -7.97 0.45
N GLN A 518 13.75 -7.04 -0.51
CA GLN A 518 15.04 -6.64 -1.09
C GLN A 518 15.94 -5.94 -0.04
N ALA A 519 15.39 -5.11 0.84
CA ALA A 519 16.16 -4.46 1.90
C ALA A 519 16.77 -5.48 2.87
N ILE A 520 15.98 -6.46 3.32
CA ILE A 520 16.44 -7.52 4.23
C ILE A 520 17.53 -8.37 3.56
N ARG A 521 17.29 -8.83 2.33
CA ARG A 521 18.26 -9.64 1.59
C ARG A 521 19.57 -8.90 1.34
N SER A 522 19.50 -7.59 1.08
CA SER A 522 20.68 -6.75 0.81
C SER A 522 21.40 -6.28 2.07
N ALA A 523 20.83 -6.45 3.27
CA ALA A 523 21.41 -5.93 4.51
C ALA A 523 22.80 -6.54 4.79
N GLN A 524 23.78 -5.72 5.19
CA GLN A 524 25.14 -6.20 5.44
C GLN A 524 25.51 -6.24 6.92
N HIS A 525 25.00 -5.31 7.73
CA HIS A 525 25.47 -5.11 9.09
C HIS A 525 24.37 -5.31 10.14
N PHE A 526 23.26 -4.58 10.02
CA PHE A 526 22.15 -4.72 10.94
C PHE A 526 20.84 -4.28 10.29
N ILE A 527 19.74 -4.63 10.96
CA ILE A 527 18.39 -4.16 10.63
C ILE A 527 17.77 -3.60 11.92
N TYR A 528 17.15 -2.44 11.82
CA TYR A 528 16.37 -1.83 12.89
C TYR A 528 14.93 -1.64 12.41
N ILE A 529 13.96 -2.17 13.15
CA ILE A 529 12.53 -2.12 12.83
C ILE A 529 11.80 -1.55 14.04
N GLU A 530 11.06 -0.46 13.80
CA GLU A 530 9.96 -0.04 14.67
C GLU A 530 8.66 -0.31 13.92
N ASN A 531 7.74 -1.07 14.51
CA ASN A 531 6.48 -1.39 13.87
C ASN A 531 5.38 -1.66 14.90
N GLN A 532 4.13 -1.32 14.56
CA GLN A 532 2.99 -1.58 15.42
C GLN A 532 2.68 -3.08 15.52
N TYR A 533 2.97 -3.84 14.45
CA TYR A 533 2.71 -5.28 14.38
C TYR A 533 3.92 -6.03 13.86
N PHE A 534 4.14 -7.23 14.39
CA PHE A 534 5.15 -8.16 13.89
C PHE A 534 4.66 -9.60 13.94
N LEU A 535 4.00 -9.98 12.86
CA LEU A 535 3.51 -11.34 12.60
C LEU A 535 3.60 -11.59 11.11
N GLY A 536 3.63 -12.85 10.69
CA GLY A 536 3.66 -13.24 9.28
C GLY A 536 4.45 -14.52 9.04
N SER A 537 4.60 -14.88 7.78
CA SER A 537 5.18 -16.15 7.35
C SER A 537 4.50 -17.36 8.00
N SER A 538 3.16 -17.33 8.11
CA SER A 538 2.40 -18.35 8.83
C SER A 538 2.60 -19.77 8.31
N TYR A 539 2.94 -19.91 7.02
CA TYR A 539 3.30 -21.19 6.42
C TYR A 539 4.43 -21.94 7.14
N ALA A 540 5.28 -21.23 7.88
CA ALA A 540 6.41 -21.79 8.62
C ALA A 540 6.10 -22.06 10.10
N TRP A 541 4.96 -21.60 10.61
CA TRP A 541 4.61 -21.80 12.02
C TRP A 541 4.49 -23.28 12.38
N PRO A 542 4.81 -23.68 13.62
CA PRO A 542 4.66 -25.07 14.08
C PRO A 542 3.21 -25.57 13.94
N SER A 543 2.26 -24.70 14.28
CA SER A 543 0.81 -24.87 14.18
C SER A 543 0.19 -23.70 13.36
N TYR A 544 -1.07 -23.83 12.92
CA TYR A 544 -1.80 -22.77 12.19
C TYR A 544 -1.16 -22.32 10.86
N LYS A 545 -0.59 -23.27 10.11
CA LYS A 545 0.09 -22.98 8.82
C LYS A 545 -0.80 -22.27 7.79
N ASP A 546 -2.10 -22.52 7.85
CA ASP A 546 -3.12 -21.97 6.95
C ASP A 546 -3.77 -20.66 7.45
N ALA A 547 -3.17 -19.98 8.45
CA ALA A 547 -3.70 -18.72 8.99
C ALA A 547 -3.78 -17.58 7.96
N GLY A 548 -3.09 -17.70 6.82
CA GLY A 548 -3.17 -16.75 5.70
C GLY A 548 -2.30 -15.50 5.86
N ALA A 549 -1.37 -15.48 6.82
CA ALA A 549 -0.38 -14.43 7.00
C ALA A 549 0.89 -14.72 6.17
N ASP A 550 0.72 -14.84 4.85
CA ASP A 550 1.71 -15.44 3.95
C ASP A 550 2.90 -14.53 3.58
N HIS A 551 2.99 -13.31 4.12
CA HIS A 551 4.09 -12.42 3.75
C HIS A 551 5.43 -12.88 4.33
N LEU A 552 6.49 -12.71 3.54
CA LEU A 552 7.80 -13.31 3.82
C LEU A 552 8.66 -12.56 4.85
N ILE A 553 8.26 -11.36 5.28
CA ILE A 553 9.15 -10.45 6.05
C ILE A 553 9.79 -11.13 7.26
N PRO A 554 9.03 -11.83 8.13
CA PRO A 554 9.64 -12.46 9.29
C PRO A 554 10.60 -13.60 8.90
N MET A 555 10.22 -14.48 7.95
CA MET A 555 11.10 -15.54 7.47
C MET A 555 12.37 -15.02 6.78
N GLU A 556 12.29 -13.94 6.02
CA GLU A 556 13.47 -13.31 5.39
C GLU A 556 14.45 -12.80 6.43
N LEU A 557 13.98 -12.27 7.58
CA LEU A 557 14.85 -11.86 8.69
C LEU A 557 15.54 -13.08 9.31
N ALA A 558 14.78 -14.13 9.64
CA ALA A 558 15.33 -15.37 10.21
C ALA A 558 16.37 -16.01 9.28
N MET A 559 16.06 -16.12 7.97
CA MET A 559 16.99 -16.63 6.97
C MET A 559 18.24 -15.75 6.83
N LYS A 560 18.09 -14.42 6.92
CA LYS A 560 19.22 -13.50 6.86
C LYS A 560 20.16 -13.69 8.04
N ILE A 561 19.62 -13.76 9.25
CA ILE A 561 20.39 -14.04 10.47
C ILE A 561 21.10 -15.40 10.33
N ALA A 562 20.37 -16.46 9.96
CA ALA A 562 20.94 -17.79 9.77
C ALA A 562 22.07 -17.81 8.73
N SER A 563 21.95 -17.05 7.64
CA SER A 563 23.01 -16.93 6.63
C SER A 563 24.28 -16.27 7.19
N LYS A 564 24.14 -15.23 8.02
CA LYS A 564 25.26 -14.51 8.64
C LYS A 564 25.91 -15.34 9.75
N ILE A 565 25.14 -16.11 10.51
CA ILE A 565 25.66 -17.11 11.47
C ILE A 565 26.50 -18.17 10.74
N ARG A 566 25.98 -18.75 9.64
CA ARG A 566 26.73 -19.75 8.85
C ARG A 566 28.02 -19.18 8.26
N ALA A 567 28.01 -17.90 7.88
CA ALA A 567 29.18 -17.20 7.36
C ALA A 567 30.14 -16.70 8.46
N ASN A 568 29.81 -16.89 9.74
CA ASN A 568 30.54 -16.34 10.89
C ASN A 568 30.74 -14.81 10.81
N GLU A 569 29.69 -14.10 10.37
CA GLU A 569 29.69 -12.65 10.21
C GLU A 569 28.82 -11.98 11.29
N ARG A 570 29.30 -10.84 11.82
CA ARG A 570 28.54 -10.06 12.80
C ARG A 570 27.32 -9.44 12.14
N PHE A 571 26.13 -9.81 12.62
CA PHE A 571 24.86 -9.26 12.16
C PHE A 571 23.84 -9.18 13.30
N ALA A 572 23.06 -8.11 13.35
CA ALA A 572 22.03 -7.92 14.38
C ALA A 572 20.71 -7.44 13.79
N VAL A 573 19.59 -7.90 14.36
CA VAL A 573 18.25 -7.41 14.04
C VAL A 573 17.62 -6.93 15.34
N TYR A 574 17.20 -5.67 15.35
CA TYR A 574 16.51 -5.03 16.47
C TYR A 574 15.08 -4.75 16.06
N VAL A 575 14.12 -5.25 16.83
CA VAL A 575 12.69 -5.06 16.58
C VAL A 575 12.06 -4.42 17.81
N VAL A 576 11.51 -3.22 17.64
CA VAL A 576 10.79 -2.47 18.67
C VAL A 576 9.30 -2.55 18.34
N LEU A 577 8.54 -3.09 19.28
CA LEU A 577 7.10 -3.29 19.19
C LEU A 577 6.42 -2.60 20.37
N PRO A 578 5.15 -2.21 20.24
CA PRO A 578 4.38 -1.82 21.40
C PRO A 578 4.28 -3.00 22.37
N MET A 579 4.14 -2.70 23.67
CA MET A 579 3.97 -3.75 24.70
C MET A 579 2.77 -4.66 24.41
N TRP A 580 1.71 -4.08 23.85
CA TRP A 580 0.60 -4.77 23.20
C TRP A 580 -0.04 -3.83 22.16
N PRO A 581 -0.77 -4.37 21.17
CA PRO A 581 -1.54 -3.55 20.23
C PRO A 581 -2.58 -2.67 20.96
N GLU A 582 -2.81 -1.46 20.45
CA GLU A 582 -3.74 -0.51 21.04
C GLU A 582 -5.15 -1.10 21.27
N GLY A 583 -5.67 -0.94 22.49
CA GLY A 583 -6.96 -1.50 22.93
C GLY A 583 -6.86 -2.08 24.34
N ASN A 584 -7.99 -2.49 24.91
CA ASN A 584 -7.96 -3.17 26.21
C ASN A 584 -7.24 -4.52 26.03
N PRO A 585 -6.13 -4.78 26.77
CA PRO A 585 -5.32 -5.98 26.55
C PRO A 585 -6.07 -7.26 26.88
N LYS A 586 -7.20 -7.19 27.60
CA LYS A 586 -8.05 -8.35 27.90
C LYS A 586 -9.04 -8.69 26.78
N ASP A 587 -9.16 -7.84 25.76
CA ASP A 587 -10.07 -8.07 24.66
C ASP A 587 -9.57 -9.21 23.77
N ASN A 588 -10.50 -10.05 23.31
CA ASN A 588 -10.17 -11.22 22.48
C ASN A 588 -9.35 -10.84 21.24
N VAL A 589 -9.65 -9.72 20.59
CA VAL A 589 -8.92 -9.28 19.38
C VAL A 589 -7.45 -8.98 19.70
N ILE A 590 -7.18 -8.34 20.83
CA ILE A 590 -5.80 -8.02 21.25
C ILE A 590 -5.05 -9.28 21.64
N GLN A 591 -5.71 -10.19 22.38
CA GLN A 591 -5.17 -11.49 22.74
C GLN A 591 -4.84 -12.34 21.51
N GLU A 592 -5.68 -12.34 20.48
CA GLU A 592 -5.42 -13.03 19.21
C GLU A 592 -4.20 -12.45 18.49
N ILE A 593 -4.06 -11.12 18.41
CA ILE A 593 -2.88 -10.51 17.78
C ILE A 593 -1.60 -10.86 18.55
N LEU A 594 -1.63 -10.80 19.88
CA LEU A 594 -0.52 -11.19 20.73
C LEU A 594 -0.17 -12.67 20.55
N PHE A 595 -1.16 -13.55 20.46
CA PHE A 595 -0.98 -14.97 20.18
C PHE A 595 -0.23 -15.21 18.86
N TRP A 596 -0.63 -14.54 17.78
CA TRP A 596 0.07 -14.64 16.49
C TRP A 596 1.49 -14.09 16.53
N GLN A 597 1.73 -13.03 17.28
CA GLN A 597 3.06 -12.46 17.49
C GLN A 597 3.97 -13.43 18.27
N VAL A 598 3.45 -14.05 19.34
CA VAL A 598 4.20 -15.02 20.15
C VAL A 598 4.55 -16.28 19.36
N ILE A 599 3.60 -16.86 18.61
CA ILE A 599 3.85 -18.05 17.77
C ILE A 599 5.05 -17.82 16.83
N TRP A 600 5.14 -16.63 16.25
CA TRP A 600 6.26 -16.30 15.37
C TRP A 600 7.58 -16.11 16.14
N LEU A 601 7.54 -15.40 17.27
CA LEU A 601 8.75 -15.16 18.08
C LEU A 601 9.33 -16.47 18.65
N GLU A 602 8.49 -17.43 19.00
CA GLU A 602 8.92 -18.77 19.44
C GLU A 602 9.55 -19.60 18.31
N PHE A 603 9.21 -19.31 17.05
CA PHE A 603 9.78 -20.00 15.89
C PHE A 603 11.20 -19.49 15.52
N CYS A 604 11.48 -18.20 15.74
CA CYS A 604 12.79 -17.60 15.47
C CYS A 604 13.87 -18.10 16.43
#